data_AF-A0A2K3LB02-F1
#
_entry.id   AF-A0A2K3LB02-F1
#
_cell.length_a   1.000
_cell.length_b   1.000
_cell.length_c   1.000
_cell.angle_alpha   90.00
_cell.angle_beta   90.00
_cell.angle_gamma   90.00
#
_symmetry.space_group_name_H-M   'P 1'
#
loop_
_entity.id
_entity.type
_entity.pdbx_description
1 polymer ?
#
loop_
_entity_poly.entity_id
_entity_poly.type
_entity_poly.pdbx_seq_one_letter_code
_entity_poly.pdbx_strand_id
1 'polypeptide(L)'
;MTSTTITGTIFGYRKGKVSFCIQSNSNSANPILLLELAIPTSVLAKEMRGGTLRIALESVTSGSCSNNSNLFSTPLWIMYCNGRKVGYAVKRRPSRSDLEALNLMRCVSVGTGVINGKEIRQEDDQLMYLRANFQRVRRSSKSNCESFHLIDPEGSIGQELSIFFFRSR
;
A
#
# COMPACT_ATOMS: atom_id res chain seq x y z
N MET A 1 -0.54 -12.98 19.20
CA MET A 1 -0.47 -12.13 18.00
C MET A 1 -0.41 -13.05 16.80
N THR A 2 -1.23 -12.82 15.78
CA THR A 2 -1.14 -13.63 14.55
C THR A 2 -0.25 -12.90 13.56
N SER A 3 0.74 -13.61 13.05
CA SER A 3 1.76 -13.11 12.13
C SER A 3 1.60 -13.88 10.82
N THR A 4 1.25 -13.20 9.73
CA THR A 4 1.05 -13.83 8.41
C THR A 4 1.76 -13.04 7.33
N THR A 5 2.35 -13.74 6.35
CA THR A 5 2.93 -13.09 5.17
C THR A 5 1.84 -12.70 4.18
N ILE A 6 1.97 -11.52 3.60
CA ILE A 6 1.05 -10.99 2.58
C ILE A 6 1.82 -10.23 1.51
N THR A 7 1.27 -10.12 0.30
CA THR A 7 1.90 -9.35 -0.77
C THR A 7 1.39 -7.92 -0.75
N GLY A 8 2.31 -6.95 -0.74
CA GLY A 8 2.02 -5.54 -0.90
C GLY A 8 2.63 -5.01 -2.19
N THR A 9 1.85 -4.25 -2.96
CA THR A 9 2.34 -3.56 -4.17
C THR A 9 2.10 -2.06 -4.03
N ILE A 10 3.16 -1.27 -4.07
CA ILE A 10 3.14 0.19 -4.20
C ILE A 10 3.43 0.50 -5.65
N PHE A 11 2.54 1.22 -6.33
CA PHE A 11 2.74 1.58 -7.73
C PHE A 11 2.15 2.94 -8.05
N GLY A 12 2.72 3.63 -9.02
CA GLY A 12 2.26 4.95 -9.40
C GLY A 12 3.00 5.49 -10.60
N TYR A 13 2.33 6.34 -11.36
CA TYR A 13 2.92 7.05 -12.48
C TYR A 13 3.86 8.14 -11.98
N ARG A 14 4.83 8.55 -12.80
CA ARG A 14 5.89 9.48 -12.37
C ARG A 14 5.35 10.82 -11.91
N LYS A 15 4.31 11.34 -12.59
CA LYS A 15 3.64 12.58 -12.22
C LYS A 15 2.31 12.36 -11.49
N GLY A 16 2.01 11.11 -11.14
CA GLY A 16 0.77 10.70 -10.50
C GLY A 16 0.86 10.57 -8.98
N LYS A 17 -0.29 10.21 -8.42
CA LYS A 17 -0.39 9.75 -7.03
C LYS A 17 -0.01 8.28 -6.93
N VAL A 18 0.39 7.89 -5.72
CA VAL A 18 0.74 6.51 -5.41
C VAL A 18 -0.53 5.71 -5.11
N SER A 19 -0.60 4.50 -5.66
CA SER A 19 -1.55 3.47 -5.26
C SER A 19 -0.85 2.41 -4.41
N PHE A 20 -1.45 2.07 -3.27
CA PHE A 20 -1.00 0.97 -2.43
C PHE A 20 -2.04 -0.15 -2.41
N CYS A 21 -1.58 -1.36 -2.71
CA CYS A 21 -2.39 -2.54 -2.92
C CYS A 21 -1.94 -3.66 -1.98
N ILE A 22 -2.90 -4.35 -1.38
CA ILE A 22 -2.67 -5.53 -0.54
C ILE A 22 -3.34 -6.74 -1.21
N GLN A 23 -2.58 -7.81 -1.43
CA GLN A 23 -3.00 -9.05 -2.07
C GLN A 23 -2.67 -10.24 -1.16
N SER A 24 -3.52 -11.27 -1.15
CA SER A 24 -3.26 -12.50 -0.38
C SER A 24 -1.95 -13.17 -0.78
N ASN A 25 -1.62 -13.14 -2.07
CA ASN A 25 -0.36 -13.60 -2.65
C ASN A 25 -0.10 -12.88 -3.99
N SER A 26 1.09 -13.06 -4.56
CA SER A 26 1.53 -12.41 -5.82
C SER A 26 0.69 -12.78 -7.05
N ASN A 27 0.03 -13.94 -7.02
CA ASN A 27 -0.78 -14.44 -8.13
C ASN A 27 -2.25 -13.95 -8.09
N SER A 28 -2.70 -13.33 -7.00
CA SER A 28 -4.08 -12.86 -6.88
C SER A 28 -4.31 -11.59 -7.71
N ALA A 29 -5.11 -11.68 -8.77
CA ALA A 29 -5.47 -10.52 -9.59
C ALA A 29 -6.37 -9.51 -8.83
N ASN A 30 -7.15 -9.99 -7.85
CA ASN A 30 -8.06 -9.15 -7.08
C ASN A 30 -7.41 -8.75 -5.75
N PRO A 31 -7.25 -7.44 -5.48
CA PRO A 31 -6.68 -6.97 -4.22
C PRO A 31 -7.72 -6.98 -3.09
N ILE A 32 -7.24 -7.28 -1.89
CA ILE A 32 -8.02 -7.19 -0.64
C ILE A 32 -8.29 -5.72 -0.30
N LEU A 33 -7.31 -4.85 -0.58
CA LEU A 33 -7.38 -3.41 -0.38
C LEU A 33 -6.61 -2.71 -1.48
N LEU A 34 -7.19 -1.63 -2.00
CA LEU A 34 -6.51 -0.66 -2.86
C LEU A 34 -6.77 0.75 -2.34
N LEU A 35 -5.70 1.47 -2.05
CA LEU A 35 -5.72 2.86 -1.61
C LEU A 35 -5.03 3.74 -2.63
N GLU A 36 -5.61 4.89 -2.91
CA GLU A 36 -4.89 6.04 -3.45
C GLU A 36 -4.31 6.84 -2.27
N LEU A 37 -3.00 7.03 -2.23
CA LEU A 37 -2.30 7.77 -1.19
C LEU A 37 -2.28 9.28 -1.48
N ALA A 38 -2.13 10.08 -0.43
CA ALA A 38 -2.09 11.54 -0.54
C ALA A 38 -0.80 12.07 -1.20
N ILE A 39 0.24 11.24 -1.30
CA ILE A 39 1.58 11.65 -1.72
C ILE A 39 1.83 11.35 -3.21
N PRO A 40 2.48 12.28 -3.93
CA PRO A 40 2.98 12.02 -5.28
C PRO A 40 4.06 10.93 -5.30
N THR A 41 4.16 10.19 -6.40
CA THR A 41 5.15 9.12 -6.56
C THR A 41 6.59 9.63 -6.41
N SER A 42 6.88 10.82 -6.91
CA SER A 42 8.20 11.47 -6.79
C SER A 42 8.58 11.78 -5.35
N VAL A 43 7.62 12.21 -4.52
CA VAL A 43 7.83 12.51 -3.11
C VAL A 43 8.06 11.22 -2.33
N LEU A 44 7.23 10.19 -2.57
CA LEU A 44 7.42 8.89 -1.93
C LEU A 44 8.78 8.27 -2.26
N ALA A 45 9.18 8.30 -3.53
CA ALA A 45 10.48 7.78 -3.96
C ALA A 45 11.65 8.52 -3.27
N LYS A 46 11.50 9.83 -3.00
CA LYS A 46 12.50 10.59 -2.24
C LYS A 46 12.56 10.15 -0.78
N GLU A 47 11.42 9.94 -0.13
CA GLU A 47 11.38 9.43 1.26
C GLU A 47 12.01 8.02 1.36
N MET A 48 11.76 7.14 0.38
CA MET A 48 12.37 5.81 0.33
C MET A 48 13.90 5.85 0.22
N ARG A 49 14.49 6.83 -0.49
CA ARG A 49 15.96 6.98 -0.54
C ARG A 49 16.59 7.22 0.84
N GLY A 50 15.81 7.67 1.82
CA GLY A 50 16.28 7.84 3.20
C GLY A 50 16.47 6.52 3.97
N GLY A 51 16.15 5.36 3.37
CA GLY A 51 16.31 4.03 3.99
C GLY A 51 15.23 3.69 5.02
N THR A 52 14.43 4.65 5.46
CA THR A 52 13.32 4.41 6.40
C THR A 52 12.06 5.16 5.97
N LEU A 53 10.95 4.43 5.87
CA LEU A 53 9.65 4.94 5.49
C LEU A 53 8.56 4.37 6.39
N ARG A 54 7.88 5.24 7.13
CA ARG A 54 6.77 4.89 8.01
C ARG A 54 5.51 5.60 7.55
N ILE A 55 4.53 4.82 7.08
CA ILE A 55 3.21 5.33 6.70
C ILE A 55 2.22 4.95 7.79
N ALA A 56 1.45 5.91 8.28
CA ALA A 56 0.37 5.65 9.22
C ALA A 56 -0.96 6.14 8.61
N LEU A 57 -1.98 5.30 8.71
CA LEU A 57 -3.31 5.50 8.16
C LEU A 57 -4.30 5.46 9.32
N GLU A 58 -4.79 6.64 9.68
CA GLU A 58 -5.72 6.85 10.77
C GLU A 58 -7.15 6.98 10.25
N SER A 59 -8.05 6.19 10.79
CA SER A 59 -9.49 6.33 10.56
C SER A 59 -10.12 7.01 11.76
N VAL A 60 -10.72 8.19 11.55
CA VAL A 60 -11.56 8.84 12.56
C VAL A 60 -12.95 8.20 12.48
N THR A 61 -13.34 7.43 13.49
CA THR A 61 -14.67 6.81 13.50
C THR A 61 -15.70 7.82 13.97
N SER A 62 -16.59 8.26 13.07
CA SER A 62 -17.71 9.14 13.42
C SER A 62 -18.78 8.35 14.20
N GLY A 63 -18.60 8.16 15.51
CA GLY A 63 -19.63 7.87 16.53
C GLY A 63 -20.63 6.71 16.38
N SER A 64 -20.76 6.06 15.23
CA SER A 64 -21.86 5.13 14.90
C SER A 64 -21.41 3.94 14.03
N CYS A 65 -20.22 4.01 13.42
CA CYS A 65 -19.69 2.94 12.59
C CYS A 65 -18.99 1.86 13.45
N SER A 66 -19.79 1.02 14.11
CA SER A 66 -19.48 -0.34 14.56
C SER A 66 -17.98 -0.69 14.72
N ASN A 67 -17.53 -0.74 15.98
CA ASN A 67 -16.28 -1.38 16.43
C ASN A 67 -16.14 -2.87 16.01
N ASN A 68 -17.11 -3.43 15.28
CA ASN A 68 -17.09 -4.79 14.74
C ASN A 68 -16.81 -4.86 13.23
N SER A 69 -16.65 -3.73 12.53
CA SER A 69 -16.35 -3.72 11.09
C SER A 69 -14.85 -3.91 10.81
N ASN A 70 -14.51 -4.69 9.78
CA ASN A 70 -13.13 -4.93 9.34
C ASN A 70 -12.39 -3.60 9.10
N LEU A 71 -11.12 -3.48 9.55
CA LEU A 71 -10.35 -2.25 9.45
C LEU A 71 -10.28 -1.73 7.99
N PHE A 72 -10.12 -2.63 7.02
CA PHE A 72 -10.08 -2.29 5.59
C PHE A 72 -11.43 -1.91 4.97
N SER A 73 -12.54 -1.89 5.73
CA SER A 73 -13.81 -1.36 5.23
C SER A 73 -13.84 0.17 5.24
N THR A 74 -12.96 0.84 6.00
CA THR A 74 -12.94 2.30 6.07
C THR A 74 -12.62 2.92 4.70
N PRO A 75 -13.46 3.86 4.22
CA PRO A 75 -13.28 4.48 2.90
C PRO A 75 -12.21 5.58 2.87
N LEU A 76 -11.97 6.26 3.98
CA LEU A 76 -11.12 7.45 4.07
C LEU A 76 -10.17 7.36 5.27
N TRP A 77 -8.90 7.67 5.05
CA TRP A 77 -7.85 7.60 6.06
C TRP A 77 -7.07 8.91 6.09
N ILE A 78 -6.84 9.47 7.27
CA ILE A 78 -5.81 10.49 7.45
C ILE A 78 -4.46 9.81 7.30
N MET A 79 -3.63 10.32 6.41
CA MET A 79 -2.33 9.76 6.11
C MET A 79 -1.23 10.57 6.77
N TYR A 80 -0.33 9.87 7.46
CA TYR A 80 0.92 10.38 7.96
C TYR A 80 2.07 9.67 7.26
N CYS A 81 3.11 10.42 6.91
CA CYS A 81 4.36 9.91 6.37
C CYS A 81 5.51 10.40 7.26
N ASN A 82 6.31 9.47 7.80
CA ASN A 82 7.42 9.76 8.72
C ASN A 82 7.02 10.72 9.86
N GLY A 83 5.84 10.50 10.43
CA GLY A 83 5.29 11.28 11.55
C GLY A 83 4.58 12.59 11.16
N ARG A 84 4.61 13.00 9.88
CA ARG A 84 3.98 14.24 9.40
C ARG A 84 2.64 13.93 8.73
N LYS A 85 1.59 14.67 9.06
CA LYS A 85 0.29 14.58 8.36
C LYS A 85 0.47 15.09 6.92
N VAL A 86 0.21 14.24 5.93
CA VAL A 86 0.42 14.55 4.50
C VAL A 86 -0.86 14.68 3.69
N GLY A 87 -2.01 14.27 4.25
CA GLY A 87 -3.31 14.41 3.61
C GLY A 87 -4.23 13.23 3.89
N TYR A 88 -5.00 12.83 2.88
CA TYR A 88 -5.93 11.72 2.99
C TYR A 88 -5.62 10.61 1.97
N ALA A 89 -5.66 9.36 2.42
CA ALA A 89 -5.68 8.20 1.54
C ALA A 89 -7.10 7.69 1.40
N VAL A 90 -7.50 7.33 0.18
CA VAL A 90 -8.87 6.96 -0.16
C VAL A 90 -8.90 5.53 -0.66
N LYS A 91 -9.79 4.73 -0.07
CA LYS A 91 -10.09 3.40 -0.59
C LYS A 91 -10.88 3.53 -1.89
N ARG A 92 -10.42 2.87 -2.94
CA ARG A 92 -11.09 2.86 -4.25
C ARG A 92 -11.17 1.45 -4.82
N ARG A 93 -12.05 1.26 -5.82
CA ARG A 93 -12.09 0.02 -6.61
C ARG A 93 -10.94 0.04 -7.63
N PRO A 94 -10.35 -1.12 -7.96
CA PRO A 94 -9.38 -1.21 -9.04
C PRO A 94 -10.01 -0.79 -10.37
N SER A 95 -9.33 0.09 -11.09
CA SER A 95 -9.62 0.41 -12.49
C SER A 95 -9.10 -0.69 -13.41
N ARG A 96 -9.47 -0.64 -14.70
CA ARG A 96 -8.94 -1.54 -15.71
C ARG A 96 -7.41 -1.46 -15.81
N SER A 97 -6.85 -0.26 -15.78
CA SER A 97 -5.41 -0.03 -15.81
C SER A 97 -4.70 -0.60 -14.58
N ASP A 98 -5.32 -0.52 -13.39
CA ASP A 98 -4.75 -1.16 -12.18
C ASP A 98 -4.69 -2.68 -12.33
N LEU A 99 -5.76 -3.29 -12.86
CA LEU A 99 -5.81 -4.74 -13.06
C LEU A 99 -4.80 -5.19 -14.13
N GLU A 100 -4.67 -4.45 -15.24
CA GLU A 100 -3.68 -4.71 -16.28
C GLU A 100 -2.25 -4.61 -15.71
N ALA A 101 -1.94 -3.55 -14.94
CA ALA A 101 -0.65 -3.42 -14.27
C ALA A 101 -0.38 -4.56 -13.27
N LEU A 102 -1.35 -4.91 -12.42
CA LEU A 102 -1.21 -6.01 -11.46
C LEU A 102 -1.01 -7.36 -12.17
N ASN A 103 -1.62 -7.56 -13.33
CA ASN A 103 -1.47 -8.76 -14.15
C ASN A 103 -0.09 -8.84 -14.81
N LEU A 104 0.45 -7.72 -15.33
CA LEU A 104 1.82 -7.66 -15.84
C LEU A 104 2.84 -8.01 -14.76
N MET A 105 2.56 -7.62 -13.52
CA MET A 105 3.41 -7.95 -12.37
C MET A 105 3.21 -9.38 -11.83
N ARG A 106 2.27 -10.18 -12.33
CA ARG A 106 1.86 -11.47 -11.71
C ARG A 106 3.03 -12.42 -11.43
N CYS A 107 4.03 -12.49 -12.31
CA CYS A 107 5.21 -13.34 -12.14
C CYS A 107 6.28 -12.76 -11.20
N VAL A 108 6.10 -11.52 -10.74
CA VAL A 108 6.98 -10.85 -9.79
C VAL A 108 6.50 -11.14 -8.36
N SER A 109 7.33 -11.84 -7.60
CA SER A 109 7.09 -12.10 -6.17
C SER A 109 7.57 -10.93 -5.30
N VAL A 110 8.80 -10.49 -5.50
CA VAL A 110 9.44 -9.35 -4.83
C VAL A 110 10.33 -8.62 -5.83
N GLY A 111 10.25 -7.29 -5.87
CA GLY A 111 11.10 -6.46 -6.72
C GLY A 111 10.57 -5.05 -6.96
N THR A 112 11.44 -4.20 -7.50
CA THR A 112 11.08 -2.88 -8.04
C THR A 112 11.21 -2.88 -9.55
N GLY A 113 10.37 -2.12 -10.25
CA GLY A 113 10.49 -2.00 -11.69
C GLY A 113 9.71 -0.85 -12.28
N VAL A 114 9.78 -0.75 -13.60
CA VAL A 114 9.05 0.24 -14.40
C VAL A 114 8.31 -0.51 -15.49
N ILE A 115 7.02 -0.22 -15.66
CA ILE A 115 6.18 -0.69 -16.76
C ILE A 115 5.94 0.48 -17.71
N ASN A 116 6.08 0.23 -19.01
CA ASN A 116 5.85 1.25 -20.01
C ASN A 116 4.34 1.58 -20.09
N GLY A 117 3.97 2.85 -20.06
CA GLY A 117 2.56 3.27 -20.16
C GLY A 117 1.85 2.73 -21.41
N LYS A 118 2.58 2.50 -22.50
CA LYS A 118 2.04 1.86 -23.72
C LYS A 118 1.46 0.47 -23.46
N GLU A 119 2.01 -0.29 -22.52
CA GLU A 119 1.52 -1.62 -22.14
C GLU A 119 0.19 -1.56 -21.36
N ILE A 120 -0.09 -0.42 -20.72
CA ILE A 120 -1.29 -0.18 -19.88
C ILE A 120 -2.23 0.86 -20.52
N ARG A 121 -2.08 1.09 -21.84
CA ARG A 121 -2.89 2.03 -22.63
C ARG A 121 -2.93 3.46 -22.06
N GLN A 122 -1.82 3.90 -21.46
CA GLN A 122 -1.67 5.25 -20.97
C GLN A 122 -0.53 5.96 -21.73
N GLU A 123 -0.82 7.14 -22.27
CA GLU A 123 0.14 7.89 -23.08
C GLU A 123 1.21 8.57 -22.20
N ASP A 124 2.47 8.37 -22.58
CA ASP A 124 3.68 9.09 -22.12
C ASP A 124 4.07 9.08 -20.64
N ASP A 125 3.44 8.26 -19.79
CA ASP A 125 3.90 8.08 -18.39
C ASP A 125 4.40 6.65 -18.10
N GLN A 126 5.45 6.56 -17.29
CA GLN A 126 6.04 5.31 -16.85
C GLN A 126 5.45 4.93 -15.49
N LEU A 127 4.93 3.71 -15.37
CA LEU A 127 4.43 3.21 -14.10
C LEU A 127 5.59 2.60 -13.30
N MET A 128 5.95 3.22 -12.19
CA MET A 128 6.91 2.65 -11.24
C MET A 128 6.18 1.75 -10.25
N TYR A 129 6.82 0.66 -9.84
CA TYR A 129 6.29 -0.20 -8.80
C TYR A 129 7.36 -0.75 -7.86
N LEU A 130 6.94 -1.05 -6.64
CA LEU A 130 7.60 -1.87 -5.64
C LEU A 130 6.60 -2.96 -5.23
N ARG A 131 6.95 -4.21 -5.43
CA ARG A 131 6.22 -5.36 -4.90
C ARG A 131 7.08 -6.08 -3.89
N ALA A 132 6.51 -6.44 -2.75
CA ALA A 132 7.22 -7.19 -1.74
C ALA A 132 6.29 -7.98 -0.83
N ASN A 133 6.90 -8.85 -0.04
CA ASN A 133 6.23 -9.53 1.05
C ASN A 133 6.27 -8.67 2.31
N PHE A 134 5.14 -8.59 3.00
CA PHE A 134 4.99 -7.88 4.24
C PHE A 134 4.62 -8.86 5.34
N GLN A 135 5.24 -8.67 6.50
CA GLN A 135 4.82 -9.27 7.73
C GLN A 135 3.60 -8.51 8.23
N ARG A 136 2.41 -9.12 8.07
CA ARG A 136 1.17 -8.60 8.65
C ARG A 136 1.10 -9.01 10.12
N VAL A 137 0.98 -8.04 11.00
CA VAL A 137 0.85 -8.24 12.44
C VAL A 137 -0.50 -7.72 12.91
N ARG A 138 -1.21 -8.60 13.62
CA ARG A 138 -2.51 -8.25 14.19
C ARG A 138 -2.77 -8.93 15.53
N ARG A 139 -3.41 -8.19 16.44
CA ARG A 139 -3.77 -8.71 17.77
C ARG A 139 -5.00 -9.61 17.73
N SER A 140 -6.06 -9.23 17.01
CA SER A 140 -7.31 -9.97 16.91
C SER A 140 -8.09 -9.66 15.63
N SER A 141 -9.12 -10.46 15.32
CA SER A 141 -10.00 -10.24 14.16
C SER A 141 -10.76 -8.92 14.15
N LYS A 142 -10.99 -8.36 15.34
CA LYS A 142 -11.69 -7.11 15.61
C LYS A 142 -10.76 -6.02 16.12
N SER A 143 -9.46 -6.13 15.85
CA SER A 143 -8.51 -5.13 16.33
C SER A 143 -8.69 -3.82 15.57
N ASN A 144 -8.60 -2.71 16.31
CA ASN A 144 -8.59 -1.38 15.74
C ASN A 144 -7.23 -1.03 15.11
N CYS A 145 -6.24 -1.92 15.13
CA CYS A 145 -4.95 -1.70 14.50
C CYS A 145 -4.41 -2.94 13.78
N GLU A 146 -3.75 -2.69 12.64
CA GLU A 146 -2.99 -3.68 11.88
C GLU A 146 -1.72 -3.02 11.34
N SER A 147 -0.59 -3.75 11.37
CA SER A 147 0.66 -3.25 10.80
C SER A 147 1.23 -4.22 9.77
N PHE A 148 1.97 -3.65 8.83
CA PHE A 148 2.61 -4.34 7.72
C PHE A 148 4.07 -3.89 7.68
N HIS A 149 4.99 -4.81 7.90
CA HIS A 149 6.42 -4.53 7.89
C HIS A 149 7.04 -5.23 6.69
N LEU A 150 7.79 -4.51 5.87
CA LEU A 150 8.49 -5.09 4.73
C LEU A 150 9.41 -6.22 5.22
N ILE A 151 9.30 -7.39 4.59
CA ILE A 151 10.22 -8.50 4.82
C ILE A 151 11.37 -8.34 3.84
N ASP A 152 12.56 -8.07 4.36
CA ASP A 152 13.81 -8.06 3.62
C ASP A 152 14.65 -9.26 4.06
N PRO A 153 14.47 -10.45 3.44
CA PRO A 153 15.11 -11.67 3.91
C PRO A 153 16.64 -11.64 3.79
N GLU A 154 17.16 -10.89 2.82
CA GLU A 154 18.60 -10.81 2.52
C GLU A 154 19.26 -9.51 3.05
N GLY A 155 18.48 -8.63 3.70
CA GLY A 155 18.96 -7.30 4.11
C GLY A 155 19.43 -6.41 2.94
N SER A 156 19.09 -6.81 1.72
CA SER A 156 19.64 -6.26 0.48
C SER A 156 18.90 -5.03 -0.01
N ILE A 157 17.65 -4.84 0.44
CA ILE A 157 16.82 -3.72 0.01
C ILE A 157 17.27 -2.45 0.74
N GLY A 158 17.85 -2.58 1.95
CA GLY A 158 18.33 -1.43 2.73
C GLY A 158 17.21 -0.45 3.11
N GLN A 159 15.96 -0.92 3.05
CA GLN A 159 14.75 -0.13 3.25
C GLN A 159 13.95 -0.72 4.41
N GLU A 160 13.86 0.02 5.50
CA GLU A 160 12.87 -0.23 6.53
C GLU A 160 11.55 0.43 6.10
N LEU A 161 10.57 -0.35 5.62
CA LEU A 161 9.25 0.14 5.26
C LEU A 161 8.20 -0.48 6.17
N SER A 162 7.42 0.38 6.85
CA SER A 162 6.29 -0.04 7.67
C SER A 162 5.04 0.78 7.35
N ILE A 163 3.90 0.10 7.26
CA ILE A 163 2.58 0.70 7.03
C ILE A 163 1.66 0.29 8.16
N PHE A 164 1.08 1.27 8.86
CA PHE A 164 0.22 1.09 10.02
C PHE A 164 -1.18 1.56 9.69
N PHE A 165 -2.17 0.75 10.01
CA PHE A 165 -3.58 1.11 9.98
C PHE A 165 -4.09 1.15 11.40
N PHE A 166 -4.79 2.22 11.78
CA PHE A 166 -5.44 2.28 13.08
C PHE A 166 -6.69 3.15 13.08
N ARG A 167 -7.61 2.86 14.00
CA ARG A 167 -8.75 3.73 14.35
C ARG A 167 -8.43 4.47 15.63
N SER A 168 -8.46 5.80 15.59
CA SER A 168 -8.46 6.62 16.81
C SER A 168 -9.76 6.39 17.57
N ARG A 169 -9.65 6.32 18.90
CA ARG A 169 -10.80 6.22 19.81
C ARG A 169 -11.30 7.61 20.16
#